data_AF-A0A6G3TMX1-F1
#
_entry.id   AF-A0A6G3TMX1-F1
#
_cell.length_a   1.000
_cell.length_b   1.000
_cell.length_c   1.000
_cell.angle_alpha   90.00
_cell.angle_beta   90.00
_cell.angle_gamma   90.00
#
_symmetry.space_group_name_H-M   'P 1'
#
loop_
_entity.id
_entity.type
_entity.pdbx_description
1 polymer ?
#
loop_
_entity_poly.entity_id
_entity_poly.type
_entity_poly.pdbx_seq_one_letter_code
_entity_poly.pdbx_strand_id
1 'polypeptide(L)'
;RTRSGAEARNTVRAALHRPVEEGAEQQRPADTPTGRRSEPIVLASGNLGLVSFPDVPHRMTREEIDARHPALLPTLANHPGIGFLLVRSEEHGGVVLGARGAEVPLDRLDQDPGPLAPFGPGAADAVRRTHSFPHTADIMVNSFHDPVDGEVLAFEEQIGSHGGLGGAQSRAFLLSPVVLSAPVDEGAEVVGAEHVHRVLRRWLRESNGPQVPVDPVDDSRSNAAEGASFPVADGFVRDKSA
;
A
#
# COMPACT_ATOMS: atom_id res chain seq x y z
N ARG A 1 2.87 17.46 -20.74
CA ARG A 1 2.66 17.61 -19.28
C ARG A 1 2.97 16.25 -18.66
N THR A 2 3.95 16.18 -17.77
CA THR A 2 4.28 14.97 -17.02
C THR A 2 3.13 14.67 -16.06
N ARG A 3 2.57 13.46 -16.15
CA ARG A 3 1.46 13.01 -15.30
C ARG A 3 2.09 12.51 -13.99
N SER A 4 1.69 13.03 -12.84
CA SER A 4 2.27 12.61 -11.55
C SER A 4 1.19 12.14 -10.57
N GLY A 5 1.56 11.26 -9.65
CA GLY A 5 0.65 10.85 -8.58
C GLY A 5 0.37 11.98 -7.58
N ALA A 6 1.32 12.90 -7.36
CA ALA A 6 1.07 14.08 -6.54
C ALA A 6 -0.12 14.93 -7.05
N GLU A 7 -0.32 15.02 -8.37
CA GLU A 7 -1.50 15.64 -8.98
C GLU A 7 -2.79 14.89 -8.63
N ALA A 8 -2.75 13.56 -8.60
CA ALA A 8 -3.89 12.73 -8.18
C ALA A 8 -4.26 12.98 -6.71
N ARG A 9 -3.25 13.04 -5.83
CA ARG A 9 -3.44 13.39 -4.40
C ARG A 9 -4.07 14.78 -4.24
N ASN A 10 -3.60 15.76 -5.01
CA ASN A 10 -4.18 17.10 -4.99
C ASN A 10 -5.62 17.11 -5.53
N THR A 11 -5.92 16.28 -6.53
CA THR A 11 -7.28 16.07 -7.05
C THR A 11 -8.21 15.50 -5.97
N VAL A 12 -7.76 14.50 -5.19
CA VAL A 12 -8.51 13.99 -4.01
C VAL A 12 -8.81 15.13 -3.04
N ARG A 13 -7.78 15.90 -2.66
CA ARG A 13 -7.94 17.02 -1.72
C ARG A 13 -8.93 18.06 -2.25
N ALA A 14 -8.81 18.44 -3.52
CA ALA A 14 -9.72 19.41 -4.15
C ALA A 14 -11.16 18.90 -4.22
N ALA A 15 -11.37 17.63 -4.59
CA ALA A 15 -12.70 17.01 -4.66
C ALA A 15 -13.38 16.92 -3.28
N LEU A 16 -12.59 16.90 -2.21
CA LEU A 16 -13.06 16.92 -0.82
C LEU A 16 -13.14 18.34 -0.23
N HIS A 17 -13.00 19.39 -1.06
CA HIS A 17 -12.97 20.80 -0.66
C HIS A 17 -11.85 21.17 0.34
N ARG A 18 -10.69 20.50 0.26
CA ARG A 18 -9.50 20.85 1.04
C ARG A 18 -8.59 21.81 0.26
N PRO A 19 -8.10 22.92 0.88
CA PRO A 19 -7.07 23.75 0.29
C PRO A 19 -5.77 22.95 0.05
N VAL A 20 -5.12 23.18 -1.08
CA VAL A 20 -3.75 22.70 -1.33
C VAL A 20 -2.82 23.61 -0.51
N GLU A 21 -2.52 23.23 0.73
CA GLU A 21 -1.57 23.99 1.56
C GLU A 21 -0.14 23.68 1.09
N GLU A 22 0.44 24.60 0.34
CA GLU A 22 1.89 24.72 0.18
C GLU A 22 2.47 25.22 1.51
N GLY A 23 3.11 24.32 2.26
CA GLY A 23 4.05 24.64 3.34
C GLY A 23 3.55 25.59 4.45
N ALA A 24 2.77 25.08 5.41
CA ALA A 24 2.83 25.53 6.80
C ALA A 24 2.06 24.54 7.71
N GLU A 25 2.76 23.91 8.64
CA GLU A 25 2.15 23.26 9.79
C GLU A 25 1.43 24.32 10.63
N GLN A 26 0.11 24.42 10.49
CA GLN A 26 -0.73 25.14 11.45
C GLN A 26 -1.74 24.16 12.03
N GLN A 27 -1.34 23.55 13.15
CA GLN A 27 -2.26 22.87 14.06
C GLN A 27 -3.34 23.87 14.49
N ARG A 28 -4.55 23.70 13.95
CA ARG A 28 -5.74 24.38 14.45
C ARG A 28 -6.22 23.67 15.72
N PRO A 29 -6.49 24.39 16.82
CA PRO A 29 -7.00 23.78 18.04
C PRO A 29 -8.40 23.21 17.78
N ALA A 30 -8.60 21.97 18.23
CA ALA A 30 -9.89 21.33 18.34
C ALA A 30 -10.65 21.96 19.52
N ASP A 31 -11.56 22.89 19.25
CA ASP A 31 -12.72 23.15 20.12
C ASP A 31 -13.69 24.16 19.47
N THR A 32 -14.64 23.65 18.70
CA THR A 32 -15.98 24.26 18.59
C THR A 32 -16.99 23.21 18.10
N PRO A 33 -18.03 22.84 18.88
CA PRO A 33 -19.12 22.00 18.39
C PRO A 33 -20.06 22.86 17.55
N THR A 34 -19.61 23.19 16.33
CA THR A 34 -20.51 23.55 15.23
C THR A 34 -20.64 22.29 14.38
N GLY A 35 -21.83 21.98 13.86
CA GLY A 35 -22.13 20.77 13.07
C GLY A 35 -21.41 20.66 11.73
N ARG A 36 -20.11 20.98 11.69
CA ARG A 36 -19.19 20.71 10.61
C ARG A 36 -18.80 19.25 10.71
N ARG A 37 -19.13 18.50 9.65
CA ARG A 37 -18.64 17.14 9.42
C ARG A 37 -17.11 17.18 9.52
N SER A 38 -16.52 16.20 10.20
CA SER A 38 -15.06 16.07 10.25
C SER A 38 -14.50 15.99 8.83
N GLU A 39 -13.38 16.66 8.61
CA GLU A 39 -12.70 16.63 7.32
C GLU A 39 -12.22 15.19 7.01
N PRO A 40 -12.32 14.72 5.75
CA PRO A 40 -11.81 13.41 5.40
C PRO A 40 -10.28 13.36 5.54
N ILE A 41 -9.79 12.23 6.00
CA ILE A 41 -8.36 11.97 6.14
C ILE A 41 -7.86 11.33 4.85
N VAL A 42 -6.80 11.92 4.27
CA VAL A 42 -6.14 11.40 3.07
C VAL A 42 -4.70 11.09 3.40
N LEU A 43 -4.33 9.82 3.32
CA LEU A 43 -2.97 9.33 3.51
C LEU A 43 -2.41 8.86 2.18
N ALA A 44 -1.15 9.17 1.92
CA ALA A 44 -0.40 8.66 0.78
C ALA A 44 0.76 7.81 1.33
N SER A 45 0.97 6.64 0.74
CA SER A 45 2.11 5.77 1.00
C SER A 45 2.57 5.20 -0.33
N GLY A 46 3.68 5.72 -0.85
CA GLY A 46 4.17 5.44 -2.19
C GLY A 46 3.07 5.58 -3.24
N ASN A 47 2.71 4.47 -3.87
CA ASN A 47 1.74 4.43 -4.96
C ASN A 47 0.32 3.99 -4.50
N LEU A 48 0.09 3.98 -3.19
CA LEU A 48 -1.19 3.70 -2.54
C LEU A 48 -1.72 4.94 -1.81
N GLY A 49 -3.00 5.24 -2.03
CA GLY A 49 -3.73 6.30 -1.35
C GLY A 49 -4.86 5.72 -0.51
N LEU A 50 -5.08 6.28 0.67
CA LEU A 50 -6.15 5.89 1.59
C LEU A 50 -7.00 7.12 1.88
N VAL A 51 -8.31 7.02 1.67
CA VAL A 51 -9.28 8.08 2.04
C VAL A 51 -10.27 7.52 3.05
N SER A 52 -10.37 8.18 4.20
CA SER A 52 -11.31 7.81 5.26
C SER A 52 -12.16 8.99 5.73
N PHE A 53 -13.42 8.75 6.07
CA PHE A 53 -14.37 9.72 6.61
C PHE A 53 -14.58 9.47 8.11
N PRO A 54 -13.77 10.08 9.00
CA PRO A 54 -13.77 9.74 10.42
C PRO A 54 -15.03 10.17 11.18
N ASP A 55 -15.91 10.96 10.56
CA ASP A 55 -17.23 11.28 11.11
C ASP A 55 -18.25 10.15 10.95
N VAL A 56 -17.92 9.09 10.19
CA VAL A 56 -18.75 7.90 10.01
C VAL A 56 -18.14 6.72 10.78
N PRO A 57 -18.90 6.02 11.64
CA PRO A 57 -18.36 4.97 12.50
C PRO A 57 -18.13 3.62 11.78
N HIS A 58 -18.44 3.54 10.50
CA HIS A 58 -18.32 2.36 9.66
C HIS A 58 -17.63 2.69 8.35
N ARG A 59 -17.10 1.67 7.68
CA ARG A 59 -16.58 1.81 6.31
C ARG A 59 -17.73 2.09 5.34
N MET A 60 -17.75 3.28 4.77
CA MET A 60 -18.77 3.75 3.85
C MET A 60 -18.82 2.90 2.58
N THR A 61 -20.02 2.75 2.04
CA THR A 61 -20.27 2.10 0.75
C THR A 61 -20.07 3.09 -0.41
N ARG A 62 -19.88 2.57 -1.61
CA ARG A 62 -19.83 3.35 -2.86
C ARG A 62 -21.08 4.22 -2.96
N GLU A 63 -22.24 3.64 -2.66
CA GLU A 63 -23.54 4.29 -2.68
C GLU A 63 -23.62 5.47 -1.68
N GLU A 64 -23.17 5.27 -0.44
CA GLU A 64 -23.09 6.32 0.58
C GLU A 64 -22.10 7.43 0.18
N ILE A 65 -20.94 7.06 -0.39
CA ILE A 65 -19.93 8.01 -0.86
C ILE A 65 -20.48 8.83 -2.04
N ASP A 66 -21.15 8.21 -3.01
CA ASP A 66 -21.75 8.91 -4.15
C ASP A 66 -22.88 9.84 -3.70
N ALA A 67 -23.71 9.43 -2.74
CA ALA A 67 -24.75 10.30 -2.18
C ALA A 67 -24.15 11.52 -1.46
N ARG A 68 -23.03 11.35 -0.77
CA ARG A 68 -22.35 12.40 -0.01
C ARG A 68 -21.48 13.31 -0.89
N HIS A 69 -20.82 12.74 -1.90
CA HIS A 69 -19.82 13.36 -2.77
C HIS A 69 -19.96 12.86 -4.23
N PRO A 70 -20.99 13.28 -4.98
CA PRO A 70 -21.37 12.66 -6.27
C PRO A 70 -20.30 12.66 -7.36
N ALA A 71 -19.34 13.59 -7.32
CA ALA A 71 -18.28 13.68 -8.30
C ALA A 71 -16.98 12.99 -7.87
N LEU A 72 -16.86 12.54 -6.61
CA LEU A 72 -15.58 12.08 -6.05
C LEU A 72 -15.07 10.82 -6.74
N LEU A 73 -15.83 9.72 -6.69
CA LEU A 73 -15.40 8.45 -7.28
C LEU A 73 -15.18 8.54 -8.79
N PRO A 74 -16.09 9.16 -9.59
CA PRO A 74 -15.85 9.35 -11.02
C PRO A 74 -14.62 10.21 -11.32
N THR A 75 -14.37 11.28 -10.56
CA THR A 75 -13.20 12.15 -10.77
C THR A 75 -11.90 11.38 -10.51
N LEU A 76 -11.84 10.62 -9.42
CA LEU A 76 -10.67 9.82 -9.08
C LEU A 76 -10.44 8.69 -10.07
N ALA A 77 -11.48 7.92 -10.40
CA ALA A 77 -11.37 6.78 -11.31
C ALA A 77 -10.94 7.20 -12.73
N ASN A 78 -11.27 8.43 -13.16
CA ASN A 78 -10.86 8.96 -14.47
C ASN A 78 -9.54 9.75 -14.43
N HIS A 79 -8.93 9.95 -13.26
CA HIS A 79 -7.65 10.65 -13.18
C HIS A 79 -6.55 9.78 -13.83
N PRO A 80 -5.77 10.29 -14.79
CA PRO A 80 -4.82 9.48 -15.56
C PRO A 80 -3.67 8.91 -14.72
N GLY A 81 -3.45 9.45 -13.51
CA GLY A 81 -2.48 8.91 -12.55
C GLY A 81 -3.02 7.83 -11.60
N ILE A 82 -4.30 7.47 -11.70
CA ILE A 82 -4.95 6.44 -10.89
C ILE A 82 -5.24 5.23 -11.77
N GLY A 83 -4.86 4.04 -11.30
CA GLY A 83 -5.10 2.79 -11.99
C GLY A 83 -6.47 2.23 -11.65
N PHE A 84 -6.81 2.22 -10.36
CA PHE A 84 -8.12 1.79 -9.89
C PHE A 84 -8.44 2.32 -8.49
N LEU A 85 -9.72 2.26 -8.13
CA LEU A 85 -10.21 2.43 -6.77
C LEU A 85 -10.76 1.10 -6.26
N LEU A 86 -10.59 0.81 -4.97
CA LEU A 86 -11.31 -0.26 -4.28
C LEU A 86 -12.23 0.39 -3.24
N VAL A 87 -13.53 0.12 -3.37
CA VAL A 87 -14.57 0.63 -2.46
C VAL A 87 -15.46 -0.52 -1.98
N ARG A 88 -16.15 -0.31 -0.87
CA ARG A 88 -17.23 -1.22 -0.43
C ARG A 88 -18.46 -0.97 -1.30
N SER A 89 -19.26 -1.98 -1.56
CA SER A 89 -20.57 -1.84 -2.23
C SER A 89 -21.63 -2.52 -1.38
N GLU A 90 -22.82 -1.93 -1.29
CA GLU A 90 -23.96 -2.56 -0.64
C GLU A 90 -24.44 -3.81 -1.40
N GLU A 91 -24.42 -3.74 -2.73
CA GLU A 91 -24.91 -4.81 -3.61
C GLU A 91 -23.89 -5.94 -3.76
N HIS A 92 -22.62 -5.59 -3.97
CA HIS A 92 -21.59 -6.54 -4.37
C HIS A 92 -20.57 -6.85 -3.24
N GLY A 93 -20.73 -6.25 -2.07
CA GLY A 93 -19.75 -6.29 -0.98
C GLY A 93 -18.53 -5.40 -1.25
N GLY A 94 -17.86 -5.60 -2.39
CA GLY A 94 -16.77 -4.75 -2.87
C GLY A 94 -16.73 -4.66 -4.39
N VAL A 95 -16.25 -3.52 -4.89
CA VAL A 95 -16.06 -3.29 -6.32
C VAL A 95 -14.72 -2.59 -6.58
N VAL A 96 -14.14 -2.88 -7.74
CA VAL A 96 -13.03 -2.13 -8.32
C VAL A 96 -13.58 -1.15 -9.34
N LEU A 97 -13.25 0.13 -9.18
CA LEU A 97 -13.62 1.20 -10.12
C LEU A 97 -12.41 1.61 -10.96
N GLY A 98 -12.63 1.97 -12.22
CA GLY A 98 -11.59 2.47 -13.11
C GLY A 98 -12.11 3.47 -14.14
N ALA A 99 -11.21 3.94 -15.00
CA ALA A 99 -11.51 4.96 -15.99
C ALA A 99 -12.66 4.56 -16.93
N ARG A 100 -13.36 5.56 -17.46
CA ARG A 100 -14.50 5.40 -18.39
C ARG A 100 -15.68 4.61 -17.80
N GLY A 101 -15.86 4.69 -16.48
CA GLY A 101 -16.98 4.05 -15.79
C GLY A 101 -16.85 2.53 -15.64
N ALA A 102 -15.62 2.01 -15.70
CA ALA A 102 -15.39 0.61 -15.40
C ALA A 102 -15.70 0.32 -13.93
N GLU A 103 -16.53 -0.69 -13.69
CA GLU A 103 -16.91 -1.18 -12.37
C GLU A 103 -16.96 -2.70 -12.42
N VAL A 104 -16.17 -3.35 -11.56
CA VAL A 104 -16.08 -4.82 -11.52
C VAL A 104 -16.24 -5.31 -10.07
N PRO A 105 -17.29 -6.10 -9.79
CA PRO A 105 -17.43 -6.81 -8.52
C PRO A 105 -16.24 -7.72 -8.22
N LEU A 106 -15.83 -7.81 -6.94
CA LEU A 106 -14.64 -8.59 -6.57
C LEU A 106 -14.75 -10.09 -6.89
N ASP A 107 -15.96 -10.65 -6.89
CA ASP A 107 -16.24 -12.04 -7.25
C ASP A 107 -16.17 -12.30 -8.77
N ARG A 108 -16.10 -11.24 -9.59
CA ARG A 108 -16.00 -11.31 -11.06
C ARG A 108 -14.59 -11.07 -11.61
N LEU A 109 -13.65 -10.66 -10.76
CA LEU A 109 -12.29 -10.32 -11.18
C LEU A 109 -11.51 -11.46 -11.86
N ASP A 110 -11.88 -12.73 -11.63
CA ASP A 110 -11.22 -13.86 -12.29
C ASP A 110 -11.69 -14.07 -13.74
N GLN A 111 -12.90 -13.59 -14.08
CA GLN A 111 -13.44 -13.68 -15.45
C GLN A 111 -13.13 -12.42 -16.25
N ASP A 112 -13.23 -11.26 -15.61
CA ASP A 112 -12.89 -9.98 -16.19
C ASP A 112 -12.11 -9.15 -15.15
N PRO A 113 -10.78 -9.09 -15.23
CA PRO A 113 -9.99 -8.31 -14.29
C PRO A 113 -10.19 -6.80 -14.44
N GLY A 114 -10.78 -6.36 -15.57
CA GLY A 114 -11.08 -4.96 -15.84
C GLY A 114 -9.90 -4.02 -15.53
N PRO A 115 -10.04 -3.03 -14.62
CA PRO A 115 -8.96 -2.12 -14.24
C PRO A 115 -7.71 -2.81 -13.67
N LEU A 116 -7.82 -4.06 -13.19
CA LEU A 116 -6.68 -4.82 -12.65
C LEU A 116 -5.83 -5.53 -13.72
N ALA A 117 -6.28 -5.58 -14.97
CA ALA A 117 -5.57 -6.31 -16.03
C ALA A 117 -4.06 -5.94 -16.16
N PRO A 118 -3.65 -4.66 -16.03
CA PRO A 118 -2.23 -4.29 -16.13
C PRO A 118 -1.37 -4.74 -14.94
N PHE A 119 -1.95 -5.20 -13.83
CA PHE A 119 -1.20 -5.52 -12.60
C PHE A 119 -0.77 -6.99 -12.51
N GLY A 120 -1.23 -7.82 -13.45
CA GLY A 120 -0.79 -9.20 -13.60
C GLY A 120 -1.40 -10.19 -12.59
N PRO A 121 -0.90 -11.43 -12.57
CA PRO A 121 -1.41 -12.50 -11.72
C PRO A 121 -1.38 -12.13 -10.22
N GLY A 122 -2.38 -12.59 -9.47
CA GLY A 122 -2.49 -12.35 -8.03
C GLY A 122 -3.03 -10.96 -7.64
N ALA A 123 -3.19 -10.03 -8.57
CA ALA A 123 -3.75 -8.71 -8.28
C ALA A 123 -5.18 -8.79 -7.71
N ALA A 124 -6.04 -9.64 -8.30
CA ALA A 124 -7.40 -9.86 -7.81
C ALA A 124 -7.41 -10.37 -6.36
N ASP A 125 -6.55 -11.34 -6.03
CA ASP A 125 -6.45 -11.91 -4.69
C ASP A 125 -5.89 -10.91 -3.68
N ALA A 126 -4.91 -10.09 -4.08
CA ALA A 126 -4.40 -9.01 -3.25
C ALA A 126 -5.49 -7.97 -2.93
N VAL A 127 -6.31 -7.61 -3.92
CA VAL A 127 -7.47 -6.71 -3.73
C VAL A 127 -8.52 -7.33 -2.82
N ARG A 128 -8.89 -8.60 -3.02
CA ARG A 128 -9.86 -9.32 -2.15
C ARG A 128 -9.36 -9.41 -0.72
N ARG A 129 -8.10 -9.79 -0.52
CA ARG A 129 -7.47 -9.83 0.81
C ARG A 129 -7.49 -8.46 1.48
N THR A 130 -7.14 -7.41 0.74
CA THR A 130 -7.17 -6.03 1.26
C THR A 130 -8.58 -5.62 1.64
N HIS A 131 -9.58 -5.94 0.81
CA HIS A 131 -10.98 -5.66 1.11
C HIS A 131 -11.48 -6.38 2.38
N SER A 132 -10.93 -7.56 2.70
CA SER A 132 -11.34 -8.34 3.87
C SER A 132 -10.93 -7.74 5.22
N PHE A 133 -10.01 -6.78 5.24
CA PHE A 133 -9.55 -6.22 6.51
C PHE A 133 -10.60 -5.29 7.15
N PRO A 134 -10.79 -5.37 8.47
CA PRO A 134 -11.78 -4.56 9.18
C PRO A 134 -11.45 -3.06 9.18
N HIS A 135 -10.21 -2.69 8.90
CA HIS A 135 -9.72 -1.31 8.93
C HIS A 135 -9.35 -0.78 7.54
N THR A 136 -9.82 -1.42 6.48
CA THR A 136 -9.66 -0.90 5.11
C THR A 136 -10.35 0.45 4.99
N ALA A 137 -9.67 1.40 4.35
CA ALA A 137 -10.18 2.75 4.15
C ALA A 137 -11.48 2.74 3.32
N ASP A 138 -12.26 3.82 3.41
CA ASP A 138 -13.49 3.98 2.63
C ASP A 138 -13.20 3.90 1.13
N ILE A 139 -12.11 4.56 0.71
CA ILE A 139 -11.58 4.48 -0.65
C ILE A 139 -10.10 4.13 -0.58
N MET A 140 -9.75 2.97 -1.13
CA MET A 140 -8.37 2.64 -1.45
C MET A 140 -8.09 3.09 -2.90
N VAL A 141 -6.99 3.80 -3.12
CA VAL A 141 -6.60 4.34 -4.42
C VAL A 141 -5.27 3.71 -4.81
N ASN A 142 -5.21 2.99 -5.91
CA ASN A 142 -3.94 2.53 -6.45
C ASN A 142 -3.54 3.41 -7.63
N SER A 143 -2.26 3.75 -7.71
CA SER A 143 -1.74 4.50 -8.84
C SER A 143 -1.92 3.73 -10.16
N PHE A 144 -1.75 4.48 -11.25
CA PHE A 144 -1.44 3.92 -12.55
C PHE A 144 -0.22 2.97 -12.49
N HIS A 145 -0.19 2.00 -13.39
CA HIS A 145 0.94 1.10 -13.62
C HIS A 145 1.15 0.89 -15.13
N ASP A 146 2.38 1.07 -15.60
CA ASP A 146 2.80 0.64 -16.94
C ASP A 146 3.44 -0.76 -16.86
N PRO A 147 2.82 -1.82 -17.41
CA PRO A 147 3.37 -3.17 -17.36
C PRO A 147 4.61 -3.37 -18.24
N VAL A 148 4.89 -2.47 -19.20
CA VAL A 148 6.05 -2.56 -20.09
C VAL A 148 7.31 -2.17 -19.34
N ASP A 149 7.31 -0.97 -18.75
CA ASP A 149 8.48 -0.41 -18.06
C ASP A 149 8.45 -0.65 -16.54
N GLY A 150 7.32 -1.14 -16.02
CA GLY A 150 7.10 -1.33 -14.58
C GLY A 150 6.89 -0.01 -13.82
N GLU A 151 6.56 1.07 -14.53
CA GLU A 151 6.38 2.39 -13.94
C GLU A 151 5.13 2.42 -13.06
N VAL A 152 5.26 3.03 -11.88
CA VAL A 152 4.14 3.39 -11.01
C VAL A 152 4.26 4.86 -10.62
N LEU A 153 3.14 5.50 -10.29
CA LEU A 153 3.13 6.91 -9.91
C LEU A 153 2.98 7.07 -8.39
N ALA A 154 4.04 7.55 -7.74
CA ALA A 154 3.98 7.89 -6.32
C ALA A 154 3.01 9.06 -6.07
N PHE A 155 2.16 8.94 -5.05
CA PHE A 155 1.32 10.02 -4.54
C PHE A 155 2.07 10.96 -3.58
N GLU A 156 3.30 10.60 -3.21
CA GLU A 156 4.21 11.40 -2.39
C GLU A 156 5.36 12.00 -3.20
N GLU A 157 6.04 13.00 -2.62
CA GLU A 157 7.18 13.69 -3.23
C GLU A 157 8.50 12.99 -2.91
N GLN A 158 8.50 11.67 -2.96
CA GLN A 158 9.68 10.84 -2.75
C GLN A 158 10.13 10.18 -4.05
N ILE A 159 11.44 9.91 -4.14
CA ILE A 159 12.05 9.25 -5.30
C ILE A 159 11.70 7.76 -5.33
N GLY A 160 11.57 7.13 -4.16
CA GLY A 160 11.13 5.74 -4.01
C GLY A 160 9.61 5.64 -3.86
N SER A 161 9.04 4.51 -4.26
CA SER A 161 7.60 4.24 -4.14
C SER A 161 7.34 2.77 -3.84
N HIS A 162 6.36 2.50 -3.00
CA HIS A 162 5.89 1.16 -2.66
C HIS A 162 4.46 1.18 -2.10
N GLY A 163 3.94 0.02 -1.70
CA GLY A 163 2.73 -0.13 -0.89
C GLY A 163 1.49 -0.47 -1.70
N GLY A 164 1.39 0.03 -2.93
CA GLY A 164 0.34 -0.35 -3.88
C GLY A 164 0.72 -1.58 -4.71
N LEU A 165 -0.11 -1.87 -5.70
CA LEU A 165 0.15 -2.87 -6.74
C LEU A 165 0.95 -2.26 -7.90
N GLY A 166 1.72 -3.11 -8.57
CA GLY A 166 2.46 -2.78 -9.79
C GLY A 166 3.93 -2.44 -9.55
N GLY A 167 4.70 -2.49 -10.63
CA GLY A 167 6.12 -2.18 -10.65
C GLY A 167 7.02 -3.24 -10.01
N ALA A 168 8.28 -2.87 -9.75
CA ALA A 168 9.32 -3.79 -9.31
C ALA A 168 9.05 -4.43 -7.93
N GLN A 169 8.24 -3.79 -7.08
CA GLN A 169 7.84 -4.31 -5.77
C GLN A 169 7.10 -5.66 -5.86
N SER A 170 6.50 -5.98 -7.01
CA SER A 170 5.82 -7.25 -7.25
C SER A 170 6.76 -8.41 -7.61
N ARG A 171 8.07 -8.19 -7.70
CA ARG A 171 9.08 -9.20 -8.13
C ARG A 171 10.05 -9.57 -7.00
N ALA A 172 9.52 -10.10 -5.91
CA ALA A 172 10.35 -10.64 -4.82
C ALA A 172 10.87 -12.05 -5.16
N PHE A 173 11.99 -12.44 -4.56
CA PHE A 173 12.51 -13.81 -4.59
C PHE A 173 12.88 -14.28 -3.19
N LEU A 174 12.80 -15.59 -2.95
CA LEU A 174 13.25 -16.23 -1.72
C LEU A 174 14.47 -17.10 -2.04
N LEU A 175 15.62 -16.75 -1.49
CA LEU A 175 16.81 -17.60 -1.53
C LEU A 175 16.69 -18.65 -0.41
N SER A 176 16.59 -19.93 -0.78
CA SER A 176 16.35 -21.03 0.16
C SER A 176 17.50 -22.06 0.19
N PRO A 177 17.85 -22.61 1.37
CA PRO A 177 18.82 -23.71 1.46
C PRO A 177 18.30 -24.99 0.81
N VAL A 178 19.12 -25.66 0.00
CA VAL A 178 18.74 -26.91 -0.71
C VAL A 178 18.65 -28.14 0.20
N VAL A 179 19.15 -28.06 1.43
CA VAL A 179 19.07 -29.15 2.42
C VAL A 179 17.71 -29.24 3.11
N LEU A 180 16.86 -28.22 2.93
CA LEU A 180 15.51 -28.15 3.48
C LEU A 180 14.49 -28.49 2.40
N SER A 181 13.26 -28.80 2.82
CA SER A 181 12.16 -29.01 1.88
C SER A 181 11.94 -27.78 0.99
N ALA A 182 11.53 -28.00 -0.26
CA ALA A 182 11.19 -26.91 -1.18
C ALA A 182 10.15 -25.96 -0.56
N PRO A 183 10.23 -24.62 -0.75
CA PRO A 183 9.30 -23.68 -0.14
C PRO A 183 7.83 -24.06 -0.37
N VAL A 184 7.50 -24.46 -1.60
CA VAL A 184 6.16 -24.87 -2.05
C VAL A 184 6.29 -26.05 -3.02
N ASP A 185 5.17 -26.72 -3.28
CA ASP A 185 5.08 -27.78 -4.28
C ASP A 185 5.37 -27.26 -5.69
N GLU A 186 5.72 -28.16 -6.60
CA GLU A 186 5.98 -27.82 -8.00
C GLU A 186 4.76 -27.15 -8.65
N GLY A 187 4.99 -26.02 -9.31
CA GLY A 187 3.93 -25.23 -9.96
C GLY A 187 3.16 -24.28 -9.03
N ALA A 188 3.44 -24.26 -7.72
CA ALA A 188 2.89 -23.28 -6.79
C ALA A 188 3.84 -22.08 -6.59
N GLU A 189 3.28 -20.95 -6.12
CA GLU A 189 4.04 -19.73 -5.84
C GLU A 189 3.94 -19.33 -4.36
N VAL A 190 5.02 -18.73 -3.84
CA VAL A 190 5.04 -18.12 -2.51
C VAL A 190 4.49 -16.71 -2.60
N VAL A 191 3.20 -16.56 -2.29
CA VAL A 191 2.52 -15.26 -2.30
C VAL A 191 2.39 -14.70 -0.87
N GLY A 192 3.02 -13.55 -0.63
CA GLY A 192 2.85 -12.75 0.58
C GLY A 192 3.59 -13.27 1.83
N ALA A 193 3.73 -12.39 2.81
CA ALA A 193 4.51 -12.63 4.03
C ALA A 193 3.96 -13.79 4.89
N GLU A 194 2.64 -14.03 4.88
CA GLU A 194 2.03 -15.14 5.63
C GLU A 194 2.44 -16.51 5.08
N HIS A 195 2.61 -16.63 3.76
CA HIS A 195 3.09 -17.86 3.16
C HIS A 195 4.58 -18.06 3.48
N VAL A 196 5.39 -17.00 3.32
CA VAL A 196 6.81 -17.00 3.74
C VAL A 196 6.95 -17.43 5.20
N HIS A 197 6.14 -16.88 6.10
CA HIS A 197 6.15 -17.25 7.51
C HIS A 197 5.91 -18.75 7.73
N ARG A 198 4.93 -19.33 7.03
CA ARG A 198 4.65 -20.78 7.11
C ARG A 198 5.81 -21.63 6.62
N VAL A 199 6.46 -21.22 5.52
CA VAL A 199 7.68 -21.87 5.00
C VAL A 199 8.80 -21.83 6.05
N LEU A 200 9.10 -20.64 6.59
CA LEU A 200 10.15 -20.47 7.60
C LEU A 200 9.86 -21.27 8.88
N ARG A 201 8.59 -21.31 9.34
CA ARG A 201 8.18 -22.11 10.50
C ARG A 201 8.34 -23.62 10.25
N ARG A 202 8.10 -24.10 9.03
CA ARG A 202 8.32 -25.50 8.66
C ARG A 202 9.80 -25.84 8.70
N TRP A 203 10.64 -25.01 8.09
CA TRP A 203 12.10 -25.17 8.07
C TRP A 203 12.76 -25.11 9.45
N LEU A 204 12.25 -24.29 10.37
CA LEU A 204 12.70 -24.31 11.77
C LEU A 204 12.48 -25.67 12.42
N ARG A 205 11.39 -26.37 12.10
CA ARG A 205 11.13 -27.72 12.62
C ARG A 205 12.03 -28.77 11.97
N GLU A 206 12.24 -28.68 10.66
CA GLU A 206 13.15 -29.60 9.93
C GLU A 206 14.60 -29.50 10.42
N SER A 207 15.03 -28.28 10.76
CA SER A 207 16.38 -28.02 11.26
C SER A 207 16.57 -28.32 12.76
N ASN A 208 15.55 -28.82 13.46
CA ASN A 208 15.53 -28.87 14.94
C ASN A 208 15.89 -27.52 15.61
N GLY A 209 15.55 -26.41 14.95
CA GLY A 209 15.82 -25.07 15.45
C GLY A 209 14.93 -24.69 16.63
N PRO A 210 15.35 -23.73 17.47
CA PRO A 210 14.54 -23.24 18.57
C PRO A 210 13.20 -22.68 18.04
N GLN A 211 12.09 -23.08 18.69
CA GLN A 211 10.73 -22.73 18.26
C GLN A 211 10.24 -21.38 18.82
N VAL A 212 11.10 -20.73 19.61
CA VAL A 212 10.97 -19.42 20.25
C VAL A 212 12.25 -18.63 19.93
N PRO A 213 12.21 -17.29 19.73
CA PRO A 213 13.44 -16.51 19.59
C PRO A 213 14.38 -16.85 20.74
N VAL A 214 15.62 -17.23 20.41
CA VAL A 214 16.68 -17.30 21.41
C VAL A 214 16.80 -15.92 22.05
N ASP A 215 16.93 -15.88 23.38
CA ASP A 215 17.28 -14.65 24.09
C ASP A 215 18.45 -13.97 23.35
N PRO A 216 18.49 -12.62 23.30
CA PRO A 216 19.55 -11.93 22.61
C PRO A 216 20.89 -12.50 23.09
N VAL A 217 21.64 -13.08 22.15
CA VAL A 217 23.00 -13.50 22.43
C VAL A 217 23.71 -12.23 22.87
N ASP A 218 24.27 -12.24 24.08
CA ASP A 218 25.12 -11.16 24.56
C ASP A 218 26.24 -10.98 23.53
N ASP A 219 26.11 -9.97 22.69
CA ASP A 219 27.04 -9.66 21.60
C ASP A 219 28.27 -8.94 22.16
N SER A 220 28.76 -9.42 23.31
CA SER A 220 30.01 -9.02 23.93
C SER A 220 31.21 -9.62 23.17
N ARG A 221 31.21 -9.47 21.84
CA ARG A 221 32.45 -9.43 21.05
C ARG A 221 33.12 -8.06 21.23
N SER A 222 33.48 -7.72 22.46
CA SER A 222 34.42 -6.65 22.78
C SER A 222 35.79 -7.19 23.21
N ASN A 223 36.14 -8.43 22.85
CA ASN A 223 37.45 -9.02 23.12
C ASN A 223 38.00 -9.77 21.90
N ALA A 224 37.93 -9.14 20.72
CA ALA A 224 38.81 -9.50 19.61
C ALA A 224 39.99 -8.51 19.61
N ALA A 225 41.17 -9.08 19.86
CA ALA A 225 42.43 -8.40 20.06
C ALA A 225 42.79 -7.38 18.96
N GLU A 226 43.58 -6.39 19.39
CA GLU A 226 44.43 -5.51 18.60
C GLU A 226 44.92 -6.19 17.30
N GLY A 227 44.50 -5.67 16.13
CA GLY A 227 45.09 -6.10 14.87
C GLY A 227 44.19 -6.11 13.64
N ALA A 228 43.45 -5.03 13.36
CA ALA A 228 42.95 -4.79 12.00
C ALA A 228 42.94 -3.29 11.71
N SER A 229 43.96 -2.86 10.98
CA SER A 229 44.12 -1.49 10.46
C SER A 229 43.14 -1.25 9.31
N PHE A 230 42.12 -0.42 9.55
CA PHE A 230 41.47 0.37 8.51
C PHE A 230 41.17 1.75 9.09
N PRO A 231 41.88 2.82 8.69
CA PRO A 231 41.57 4.15 9.17
C PRO A 231 40.33 4.66 8.43
N VAL A 232 39.23 4.85 9.15
CA VAL A 232 38.13 5.70 8.68
C VAL A 232 38.53 7.12 9.06
N ALA A 233 38.75 7.97 8.07
CA ALA A 233 39.05 9.38 8.28
C ALA A 233 37.85 10.09 8.92
N ASP A 234 38.12 10.86 9.97
CA ASP A 234 37.14 11.72 10.64
C ASP A 234 36.44 12.64 9.63
N GLY A 235 35.16 12.37 9.40
CA GLY A 235 34.27 13.21 8.63
C GLY A 235 32.90 13.20 9.30
N PHE A 236 32.68 14.15 10.20
CA PHE A 236 31.38 14.44 10.79
C PHE A 236 30.35 14.67 9.67
N VAL A 237 29.42 13.73 9.48
CA VAL A 237 28.17 13.98 8.74
C VAL A 237 27.08 14.21 9.78
N ARG A 238 26.57 15.45 9.76
CA ARG A 238 25.51 15.97 10.61
C ARG A 238 24.20 15.23 10.34
N ASP A 239 23.51 14.84 11.40
CA ASP A 239 22.21 14.17 11.38
C ASP A 239 21.13 15.03 10.69
N LYS A 240 20.26 14.38 9.91
CA LYS A 240 19.22 15.04 9.11
C LYS A 240 17.99 15.31 9.96
N SER A 241 17.92 16.52 10.48
CA SER A 241 16.67 17.17 10.91
C SER A 241 16.78 18.66 10.64
N ALA A 242 16.26 19.06 9.48
CA ALA A 242 15.76 20.39 9.13
C ALA A 242 14.99 20.27 7.81
#